data_AF-A0A7D3WWG3-F1
#
_entry.id   AF-A0A7D3WWG3-F1
#
_cell.length_a   1.000
_cell.length_b   1.000
_cell.length_c   1.000
_cell.angle_alpha   90.00
_cell.angle_beta   90.00
_cell.angle_gamma   90.00
#
_symmetry.space_group_name_H-M   'P 1'
#
loop_
_entity.id
_entity.type
_entity.pdbx_description
1 polymer ?
#
loop_
_entity_poly.entity_id
_entity_poly.type
_entity_poly.pdbx_seq_one_letter_code
_entity_poly.pdbx_strand_id
1 'polypeptide(L)'
;MIQELVSGVVRAPALDLGLAVRDVRLQRAPAFAAGEQPFRVASPVFIKHEVEKGKPADHLLPGHELADELLTATLRHKLRQAGLADAGAAVRFDPAFIASAKSKLFRYKQVQCRGSICPVLVSGSAEQIGFAWEVGVGHSTGIGCGALV
;
A
#
# COMPACT_ATOMS: atom_id res chain seq x y z
N MET A 1 8.28 14.11 10.15
CA MET A 1 7.98 13.63 8.79
C MET A 1 6.76 14.28 8.13
N ILE A 2 5.49 14.02 8.50
CA ILE A 2 4.34 14.66 7.82
C ILE A 2 4.38 16.20 7.92
N GLN A 3 4.70 16.74 9.10
CA GLN A 3 4.84 18.19 9.30
C GLN A 3 5.91 18.81 8.41
N GLU A 4 7.03 18.10 8.19
CA GLU A 4 8.11 18.55 7.32
C GLU A 4 7.71 18.51 5.86
N LEU A 5 6.98 17.47 5.44
CA LEU A 5 6.44 17.34 4.08
C LEU A 5 5.45 18.47 3.79
N VAL A 6 4.49 18.70 4.70
CA VAL A 6 3.52 19.81 4.61
C VAL A 6 4.24 21.16 4.57
N SER A 7 5.17 21.41 5.48
CA SER A 7 5.96 22.64 5.49
C SER A 7 6.75 22.82 4.19
N GLY A 8 7.34 21.75 3.65
CA GLY A 8 8.09 21.77 2.40
C GLY A 8 7.22 22.16 1.21
N VAL A 9 6.09 21.49 1.01
CA VAL A 9 5.19 21.77 -0.13
C VAL A 9 4.50 23.13 -0.02
N VAL A 10 4.30 23.66 1.19
CA VAL A 10 3.77 25.01 1.38
C VAL A 10 4.82 26.07 1.06
N ARG A 11 6.09 25.86 1.45
CA ARG A 11 7.18 26.81 1.18
C ARG A 11 7.61 26.82 -0.28
N ALA A 12 7.64 25.65 -0.92
CA ALA A 12 8.01 25.47 -2.32
C ALA A 12 6.86 24.73 -3.05
N PRO A 13 5.80 25.46 -3.45
CA PRO A 13 4.60 24.83 -4.00
C PRO A 13 4.75 24.35 -5.45
N ALA A 14 5.78 24.80 -6.17
CA ALA A 14 6.03 24.34 -7.53
C ALA A 14 6.49 22.87 -7.54
N LEU A 15 5.85 22.06 -8.38
CA LEU A 15 6.17 20.67 -8.65
C LEU A 15 6.59 20.53 -10.13
N ASP A 16 7.13 19.36 -10.48
CA ASP A 16 7.44 19.03 -11.88
C ASP A 16 6.18 19.04 -12.77
N LEU A 17 6.39 19.02 -14.09
CA LEU A 17 5.33 19.01 -15.11
C LEU A 17 4.42 20.25 -15.08
N GLY A 18 4.91 21.36 -14.53
CA GLY A 18 4.17 22.62 -14.45
C GLY A 18 3.04 22.60 -13.41
N LEU A 19 3.04 21.62 -12.50
CA LEU A 19 2.06 21.54 -11.42
C LEU A 19 2.47 22.43 -10.25
N ALA A 20 1.48 22.90 -9.49
CA ALA A 20 1.74 23.63 -8.25
C ALA A 20 0.69 23.30 -7.18
N VAL A 21 1.14 23.18 -5.93
CA VAL A 21 0.29 22.96 -4.76
C VAL A 21 -0.55 24.22 -4.50
N ARG A 22 -1.86 24.05 -4.44
CA ARG A 22 -2.83 25.14 -4.18
C ARG A 22 -3.43 25.11 -2.78
N ASP A 23 -3.67 23.91 -2.26
CA ASP A 23 -4.28 23.68 -0.96
C ASP A 23 -3.75 22.37 -0.38
N VAL A 24 -3.68 22.28 0.96
CA VAL A 24 -3.26 21.08 1.69
C VAL A 24 -4.26 20.86 2.82
N ARG A 25 -4.91 19.69 2.81
CA ARG A 25 -5.89 19.31 3.83
C ARG A 25 -5.42 18.07 4.56
N LEU A 26 -5.41 18.15 5.88
CA LEU A 26 -5.19 16.99 6.72
C LEU A 26 -6.47 16.17 6.81
N GLN A 27 -6.41 14.92 6.37
CA GLN A 27 -7.46 13.95 6.54
C GLN A 27 -7.07 13.01 7.68
N ARG A 28 -7.97 12.83 8.65
CA ARG A 28 -7.80 11.80 9.68
C ARG A 28 -8.28 10.46 9.14
N ALA A 29 -7.65 9.37 9.57
CA ALA A 29 -8.24 8.04 9.41
C ALA A 29 -9.70 8.04 9.86
N PRO A 30 -10.61 7.44 9.07
CA PRO A 30 -11.95 7.10 9.53
C PRO A 30 -11.91 6.24 10.80
N ALA A 31 -12.99 6.25 11.57
CA ALA A 31 -13.16 5.27 12.63
C ALA A 31 -13.42 3.89 12.01
N PHE A 32 -12.56 2.92 12.31
CA PHE A 32 -12.68 1.55 11.82
C PHE A 32 -13.20 0.62 12.93
N ALA A 33 -14.01 -0.37 12.55
CA ALA A 33 -14.37 -1.49 13.42
C ALA A 33 -13.37 -2.64 13.27
N ALA A 34 -13.21 -3.45 14.32
CA ALA A 34 -12.47 -4.71 14.19
C ALA A 34 -13.22 -5.70 13.27
N GLY A 35 -12.49 -6.63 12.66
CA GLY A 35 -13.01 -7.59 11.69
C GLY A 35 -12.38 -7.41 10.31
N GLU A 36 -13.07 -7.85 9.26
CA GLU A 36 -12.64 -7.68 7.87
C GLU A 36 -13.34 -6.48 7.22
N GLN A 37 -12.59 -5.65 6.50
CA GLN A 37 -13.13 -4.49 5.78
C GLN A 37 -12.58 -4.40 4.35
N PRO A 38 -13.42 -4.02 3.38
CA PRO A 38 -12.99 -3.82 2.01
C PRO A 38 -12.41 -2.42 1.80
N PHE A 39 -11.36 -2.34 0.97
CA PHE A 39 -10.75 -1.10 0.53
C PHE A 39 -10.54 -1.10 -0.97
N ARG A 40 -10.83 0.03 -1.61
CA ARG A 40 -10.31 0.31 -2.94
C ARG A 40 -8.85 0.76 -2.80
N VAL A 41 -8.14 0.74 -3.92
CA VAL A 41 -6.73 1.11 -3.96
C VAL A 41 -6.55 2.39 -4.75
N ALA A 42 -5.96 3.41 -4.13
CA ALA A 42 -5.65 4.69 -4.76
C ALA A 42 -4.33 4.64 -5.55
N SER A 43 -3.48 3.65 -5.27
CA SER A 43 -2.27 3.38 -6.03
C SER A 43 -2.01 1.88 -6.16
N PRO A 44 -1.15 1.42 -7.09
CA PRO A 44 -0.92 0.00 -7.32
C PRO A 44 -0.45 -0.72 -6.06
N VAL A 45 -1.11 -1.82 -5.71
CA VAL A 45 -0.62 -2.76 -4.70
C VAL A 45 0.53 -3.54 -5.31
N PHE A 46 1.72 -3.38 -4.76
CA PHE A 46 2.95 -3.96 -5.30
C PHE A 46 3.48 -5.05 -4.37
N ILE A 47 3.72 -6.24 -4.91
CA ILE A 47 4.23 -7.38 -4.15
C ILE A 47 5.46 -7.89 -4.86
N LYS A 48 6.57 -7.98 -4.11
CA LYS A 48 7.81 -8.60 -4.57
C LYS A 48 7.96 -9.96 -3.92
N HIS A 49 8.33 -10.95 -4.72
CA HIS A 49 8.76 -12.25 -4.24
C HIS A 49 10.20 -12.49 -4.68
N GLU A 50 11.12 -12.42 -3.73
CA GLU A 50 12.54 -12.68 -3.99
C GLU A 50 12.82 -14.17 -3.77
N VAL A 51 12.90 -14.93 -4.86
CA VAL A 51 13.15 -16.38 -4.84
C VAL A 51 14.62 -16.69 -4.51
N GLU A 52 15.53 -15.82 -4.96
CA GLU A 52 16.96 -15.97 -4.75
C GLU A 52 17.61 -14.62 -4.53
N LYS A 53 18.50 -14.56 -3.53
CA LYS A 53 19.16 -13.32 -3.13
C LYS A 53 19.98 -12.74 -4.28
N GLY A 54 19.71 -11.48 -4.62
CA GLY A 54 20.44 -10.75 -5.67
C GLY A 54 19.93 -10.96 -7.09
N LYS A 55 18.88 -11.77 -7.29
CA LYS A 55 18.15 -11.83 -8.56
C LYS A 55 16.96 -10.86 -8.55
N PRO A 56 16.47 -10.44 -9.73
CA PRO A 56 15.23 -9.65 -9.80
C PRO A 56 14.09 -10.41 -9.12
N ALA A 57 13.36 -9.71 -8.25
CA ALA A 57 12.18 -10.27 -7.60
C ALA A 57 11.03 -10.40 -8.61
N ASP A 58 10.26 -11.47 -8.49
CA ASP A 58 9.01 -11.61 -9.21
C ASP A 58 7.96 -10.64 -8.66
N HIS A 59 7.06 -10.19 -9.52
CA HIS A 59 5.95 -9.32 -9.15
C HIS A 59 4.65 -10.11 -9.13
N LEU A 60 4.14 -10.38 -7.92
CA LEU A 60 2.93 -11.19 -7.78
C LEU A 60 1.67 -10.36 -8.02
N LEU A 61 0.69 -11.01 -8.68
CA LEU A 61 -0.59 -10.44 -9.06
C LEU A 61 -1.73 -11.14 -8.30
N PRO A 62 -2.96 -10.58 -8.30
CA PRO A 62 -4.10 -11.18 -7.62
C PRO A 62 -4.38 -12.58 -8.18
N GLY A 63 -4.71 -13.52 -7.29
CA GLY A 63 -4.95 -14.92 -7.64
C GLY A 63 -3.69 -15.80 -7.68
N HIS A 64 -2.49 -15.22 -7.55
CA HIS A 64 -1.28 -16.01 -7.33
C HIS A 64 -1.29 -16.60 -5.91
N GLU A 65 -0.94 -17.87 -5.76
CA GLU A 65 -1.02 -18.63 -4.49
C GLU A 65 -0.31 -17.95 -3.30
N LEU A 66 0.86 -17.34 -3.53
CA LEU A 66 1.64 -16.64 -2.50
C LEU A 66 1.27 -15.16 -2.28
N ALA A 67 0.37 -14.58 -3.09
CA ALA A 67 0.16 -13.13 -3.07
C ALA A 67 -0.42 -12.63 -1.75
N ASP A 68 -1.46 -13.30 -1.24
CA ASP A 68 -2.15 -12.89 0.00
C ASP A 68 -1.29 -13.14 1.24
N GLU A 69 -0.51 -14.23 1.24
CA GLU A 69 0.46 -14.51 2.29
C GLU A 69 1.50 -13.39 2.38
N LEU A 70 2.10 -13.01 1.25
CA LEU A 70 3.11 -11.96 1.23
C LEU A 70 2.52 -10.58 1.53
N LEU A 71 1.29 -10.28 1.11
CA LEU A 71 0.60 -9.05 1.53
C LEU A 71 0.45 -9.00 3.05
N THR A 72 -0.04 -10.08 3.64
CA THR A 72 -0.19 -10.21 5.09
C THR A 72 1.16 -10.07 5.80
N ALA A 73 2.21 -10.76 5.32
CA ALA A 73 3.54 -10.68 5.89
C ALA A 73 4.10 -9.24 5.86
N THR A 74 3.86 -8.50 4.77
CA THR A 74 4.31 -7.10 4.66
C THR A 74 3.59 -6.17 5.63
N LEU A 75 2.27 -6.29 5.81
CA LEU A 75 1.54 -5.48 6.79
C LEU A 75 2.02 -5.78 8.21
N ARG A 76 2.12 -7.07 8.56
CA ARG A 76 2.60 -7.49 9.89
C ARG A 76 4.02 -7.01 10.17
N HIS A 77 4.89 -7.04 9.16
CA HIS A 77 6.23 -6.45 9.29
C HIS A 77 6.17 -4.96 9.61
N LYS A 78 5.34 -4.17 8.90
CA LYS A 78 5.17 -2.73 9.18
C LYS A 78 4.62 -2.47 10.59
N LEU A 79 3.65 -3.27 11.04
CA LEU A 79 3.11 -3.19 12.40
C LEU A 79 4.21 -3.40 13.44
N ARG A 80 5.02 -4.45 13.29
CA ARG A 80 6.16 -4.71 14.19
C ARG A 80 7.20 -3.59 14.18
N GLN A 81 7.52 -3.04 13.01
CA GLN A 81 8.43 -1.90 12.90
C GLN A 81 7.89 -0.64 13.61
N ALA A 82 6.56 -0.50 13.68
CA ALA A 82 5.89 0.58 14.40
C ALA A 82 5.67 0.29 15.90
N GLY A 83 6.08 -0.89 16.40
CA GLY A 83 5.85 -1.31 17.79
C GLY A 83 4.40 -1.70 18.10
N LEU A 84 3.59 -2.00 17.07
CA LEU A 84 2.19 -2.40 17.20
C LEU A 84 2.04 -3.93 17.15
N ALA A 85 0.96 -4.44 17.77
CA ALA A 85 0.62 -5.85 17.70
C ALA A 85 0.24 -6.26 16.27
N ASP A 86 0.82 -7.35 15.77
CA ASP A 86 0.61 -7.85 14.41
C ASP A 86 -0.25 -9.12 14.33
N ALA A 87 -0.49 -9.77 15.47
CA ALA A 87 -1.36 -10.94 15.55
C ALA A 87 -2.78 -10.59 15.09
N GLY A 88 -3.36 -11.46 14.24
CA GLY A 88 -4.69 -11.28 13.68
C GLY A 88 -4.77 -10.34 12.47
N ALA A 89 -3.75 -9.52 12.19
CA ALA A 89 -3.72 -8.68 11.00
C ALA A 89 -3.56 -9.55 9.74
N ALA A 90 -4.36 -9.31 8.71
CA ALA A 90 -4.25 -9.97 7.41
C ALA A 90 -4.70 -9.05 6.27
N VAL A 91 -4.12 -9.26 5.09
CA VAL A 91 -4.51 -8.56 3.86
C VAL A 91 -4.57 -9.57 2.73
N ARG A 92 -5.65 -9.53 1.96
CA ARG A 92 -5.81 -10.33 0.75
C ARG A 92 -6.43 -9.51 -0.37
N PHE A 93 -6.20 -9.90 -1.61
CA PHE A 93 -6.99 -9.35 -2.70
C PHE A 93 -8.45 -9.78 -2.56
N ASP A 94 -9.38 -8.90 -2.90
CA ASP A 94 -10.79 -9.24 -2.91
C ASP A 94 -11.08 -10.24 -4.04
N PRO A 95 -11.48 -11.50 -3.72
CA PRO A 95 -11.72 -12.53 -4.73
C PRO A 95 -12.76 -12.14 -5.76
N ALA A 96 -13.74 -11.31 -5.39
CA ALA A 96 -14.77 -10.84 -6.29
C ALA A 96 -14.20 -10.00 -7.45
N PHE A 97 -13.00 -9.44 -7.29
CA PHE A 97 -12.39 -8.54 -8.27
C PHE A 97 -11.16 -9.13 -8.97
N ILE A 98 -10.67 -10.30 -8.57
CA ILE A 98 -9.46 -10.91 -9.17
C ILE A 98 -9.58 -11.03 -10.70
N ALA A 99 -10.71 -11.54 -11.20
CA ALA A 99 -10.92 -11.74 -12.64
C ALA A 99 -10.94 -10.42 -13.45
N SER A 100 -11.28 -9.30 -12.81
CA SER A 100 -11.36 -7.97 -13.45
C SER A 100 -10.18 -7.06 -13.11
N ALA A 101 -9.27 -7.52 -12.24
CA ALA A 101 -8.13 -6.76 -11.76
C ALA A 101 -7.27 -6.27 -12.93
N LYS A 102 -6.78 -5.04 -12.81
CA LYS A 102 -5.86 -4.45 -13.80
C LYS A 102 -4.46 -4.45 -13.24
N SER A 103 -3.45 -4.59 -14.10
CA SER A 103 -2.07 -4.37 -13.71
C SER A 103 -1.58 -3.02 -14.20
N LYS A 104 -0.84 -2.29 -13.37
CA LYS A 104 -0.15 -1.06 -13.73
C LYS A 104 1.36 -1.31 -13.80
N LEU A 105 1.95 -1.02 -14.95
CA LEU A 105 3.40 -0.98 -15.11
C LEU A 105 3.91 0.42 -14.75
N PHE A 106 4.99 0.47 -14.00
CA PHE A 106 5.68 1.71 -13.67
C PHE A 106 7.19 1.46 -13.58
N ARG A 107 7.98 2.49 -13.83
CA ARG A 107 9.43 2.40 -13.72
C ARG A 107 9.88 3.12 -12.47
N TYR A 108 10.68 2.45 -11.66
CA TYR A 108 11.39 3.08 -10.55
C TYR A 108 12.88 2.88 -10.77
N LYS A 109 13.60 3.99 -10.99
CA LYS A 109 15.00 3.99 -11.45
C LYS A 109 15.15 3.13 -12.71
N GLN A 110 15.94 2.04 -12.64
CA GLN A 110 16.21 1.13 -13.77
C GLN A 110 15.34 -0.14 -13.74
N VAL A 111 14.40 -0.26 -12.79
CA VAL A 111 13.57 -1.46 -12.62
C VAL A 111 12.16 -1.18 -13.15
N GLN A 112 11.66 -2.08 -13.99
CA GLN A 112 10.26 -2.09 -14.41
C GLN A 112 9.43 -2.89 -13.41
N CYS A 113 8.55 -2.19 -12.70
CA CYS A 113 7.67 -2.74 -11.69
C CYS A 113 6.28 -3.01 -12.27
N ARG A 114 5.63 -4.07 -11.78
CA ARG A 114 4.24 -4.41 -12.11
C ARG A 114 3.44 -4.53 -10.82
N GLY A 115 2.49 -3.63 -10.62
CA GLY A 115 1.57 -3.67 -9.46
C GLY A 115 0.13 -3.88 -9.89
N SER A 116 -0.74 -4.10 -8.91
CA SER A 116 -2.14 -4.48 -9.10
C SER A 116 -3.08 -3.35 -8.71
N ILE A 117 -4.03 -3.05 -9.59
CA ILE A 117 -5.22 -2.25 -9.29
C ILE A 117 -6.34 -3.26 -9.03
N CYS A 118 -6.45 -3.68 -7.78
CA CYS A 118 -7.44 -4.63 -7.30
C CYS A 118 -7.79 -4.24 -5.85
N PRO A 119 -9.09 -4.14 -5.50
CA PRO A 119 -9.51 -3.99 -4.10
C PRO A 119 -8.89 -5.06 -3.20
N VAL A 120 -8.72 -4.71 -1.93
CA VAL A 120 -8.20 -5.61 -0.91
C VAL A 120 -9.16 -5.69 0.26
N LEU A 121 -9.11 -6.81 0.96
CA LEU A 121 -9.79 -7.02 2.22
C LEU A 121 -8.73 -7.02 3.31
N VAL A 122 -8.89 -6.14 4.30
CA VAL A 122 -7.99 -6.01 5.45
C VAL A 122 -8.73 -6.48 6.69
N SER A 123 -8.13 -7.45 7.38
CA SER A 123 -8.66 -8.01 8.62
C SER A 123 -7.77 -7.66 9.80
N GLY A 124 -8.37 -7.37 10.96
CA GLY A 124 -7.63 -7.14 12.21
C GLY A 124 -8.42 -6.34 13.25
N SER A 125 -7.71 -5.80 14.24
CA SER A 125 -8.25 -4.80 15.15
C SER A 125 -8.50 -3.47 14.43
N ALA A 126 -9.30 -2.59 15.03
CA ALA A 126 -9.52 -1.24 14.52
C ALA A 126 -8.19 -0.47 14.30
N GLU A 127 -7.23 -0.63 15.22
CA GLU A 127 -5.90 -0.01 15.12
C GLU A 127 -5.09 -0.58 13.95
N GLN A 128 -5.13 -1.89 13.73
CA GLN A 128 -4.42 -2.54 12.62
C GLN A 128 -4.97 -2.12 11.25
N ILE A 129 -6.30 -2.02 11.13
CA ILE A 129 -6.97 -1.56 9.91
C ILE A 129 -6.65 -0.08 9.65
N GLY A 130 -6.74 0.76 10.69
CA GLY A 130 -6.35 2.17 10.60
C GLY A 130 -4.89 2.34 10.20
N PHE A 131 -4.00 1.54 10.78
CA PHE A 131 -2.59 1.55 10.41
C PHE A 131 -2.37 1.16 8.94
N ALA A 132 -3.04 0.11 8.44
CA ALA A 132 -2.98 -0.28 7.03
C ALA A 132 -3.47 0.83 6.09
N TRP A 133 -4.51 1.58 6.48
CA TRP A 133 -5.02 2.73 5.73
C TRP A 133 -4.00 3.87 5.65
N GLU A 134 -3.35 4.21 6.78
CA GLU A 134 -2.36 5.29 6.86
C GLU A 134 -1.05 4.98 6.12
N VAL A 135 -0.58 3.73 6.16
CA VAL A 135 0.77 3.35 5.63
C VAL A 135 0.75 2.61 4.30
N GLY A 136 -0.44 2.20 3.86
CA GLY A 136 -0.67 1.37 2.68
C GLY A 136 -0.22 -0.09 2.84
N VAL A 137 -0.63 -0.92 1.87
CA VAL A 137 -0.39 -2.38 1.86
C VAL A 137 0.61 -2.82 0.79
N GLY A 138 1.27 -3.95 1.03
CA GLY A 138 2.32 -4.45 0.14
C GLY A 138 3.65 -3.72 0.28
N HIS A 139 4.53 -3.95 -0.70
CA HIS A 139 5.87 -3.41 -0.77
C HIS A 139 5.89 -2.00 -1.35
N SER A 140 6.98 -1.28 -1.08
CA SER A 140 7.29 0.01 -1.73
C SER A 140 6.25 1.12 -1.49
N THR A 141 5.55 1.11 -0.35
CA THR A 141 4.52 2.13 -0.08
C THR A 141 5.11 3.54 0.04
N GLY A 142 6.36 3.67 0.50
CA GLY A 142 7.09 4.95 0.54
C GLY A 142 7.43 5.57 -0.82
N ILE A 143 7.22 4.87 -1.94
CA ILE A 143 7.35 5.44 -3.30
C ILE A 143 6.01 5.55 -4.03
N GLY A 144 4.89 5.52 -3.30
CA GLY A 144 3.56 5.74 -3.85
C GLY A 144 2.81 4.48 -4.27
N CYS A 145 3.07 3.33 -3.66
CA CYS A 145 2.33 2.08 -3.87
C CYS A 145 1.36 1.79 -2.72
N GLY A 146 0.32 1.00 -2.99
CA GLY A 146 -0.52 0.36 -1.98
C GLY A 146 -1.42 1.26 -1.12
N ALA A 147 -1.67 2.50 -1.53
CA ALA A 147 -2.55 3.40 -0.77
C ALA A 147 -4.01 2.93 -0.83
N LEU A 148 -4.73 3.03 0.30
CA LEU A 148 -6.12 2.56 0.46
C LEU A 148 -7.11 3.73 0.52
N VAL A 149 -8.32 3.52 -0.01
CA VAL A 149 -9.46 4.46 0.03
C VAL A 149 -10.80 3.77 0.18
#